data_AF-A0A963FJE1-F1
#
_entry.id   AF-A0A963FJE1-F1
#
_cell.length_a   1.000
_cell.length_b   1.000
_cell.length_c   1.000
_cell.angle_alpha   90.00
_cell.angle_beta   90.00
_cell.angle_gamma   90.00
#
_symmetry.space_group_name_H-M   'P 1'
#
loop_
_entity.id
_entity.type
_entity.pdbx_description
1 polymer ?
#
loop_
_entity_poly.entity_id
_entity_poly.type
_entity_poly.pdbx_seq_one_letter_code
_entity_poly.pdbx_strand_id
1 'polypeptide(L)'
;MKKHAVILLMIIAYAAGVVGYTVVSYQERRSEIIAGVDQRLVAAATAIPFIIGQDYHDGIVDADSRDRGKNYELARKLTAYARENGLDYLYTFMRFGDEIRFVISSLSEEDWSKAEPVSEYFLPYPEASDLLKGVFDTPQTVFEEEGDRWGVFRSVLIGKRNAKGEVYVLGADLSLRDLDLMLRDGVLQSLVTGLFFLLLLVPMGILYVRLLERDKRSLQLVIDKRTRELQHTNTELKKTNQLLEGLSASLSKYLSPQVYNSIFTGRQQVKLETRRKKLTVFFSDIKDFTRITENMQPEDLTWLLNQYISEMSTIALNYGATIDKFIGDAMLIFFGDPETRGVKEDAHQCVAMALAMRQRVEELRDRWLEAGMGQSLRVRIGISSGFCNVGNFGSEHKMDYTIIGSTVNLAQRLETAAASDQILVAEETYLLLKDEVEFEPRGQIDAKGFDKPVRTYAVVGLNTSEEARNDLLRQRLDRFFQTLDTEWRDMNPDTLVDLFRTVLVKRRGDE
;
A
#
# COMPACT_ATOMS: atom_id res chain seq x y z
N MET A 1 12.74 -11.90 15.51
CA MET A 1 12.14 -12.93 16.38
C MET A 1 11.58 -14.19 15.68
N LYS A 2 11.73 -14.42 14.36
CA LYS A 2 10.98 -15.51 13.66
C LYS A 2 11.75 -16.78 13.27
N LYS A 3 13.08 -16.75 13.06
CA LYS A 3 13.83 -17.93 12.58
C LYS A 3 14.31 -18.86 13.71
N HIS A 4 14.91 -18.29 14.76
CA HIS A 4 15.48 -19.08 15.87
C HIS A 4 14.40 -19.83 16.67
N ALA A 5 13.21 -19.25 16.84
CA ALA A 5 12.09 -19.89 17.52
C ALA A 5 11.57 -21.12 16.76
N VAL A 6 11.48 -21.05 15.42
CA VAL A 6 11.03 -22.17 14.59
C VAL A 6 12.04 -23.33 14.61
N ILE A 7 13.33 -23.01 14.54
CA ILE A 7 14.39 -24.02 14.63
C ILE A 7 14.37 -24.72 16.00
N LEU A 8 14.23 -23.96 17.09
CA LEU A 8 14.13 -24.51 18.43
C LEU A 8 12.91 -25.45 18.55
N LEU A 9 11.77 -25.06 18.00
CA LEU A 9 10.54 -25.85 18.05
C LEU A 9 10.67 -27.16 17.23
N MET A 10 11.36 -27.13 16.09
CA MET A 10 11.67 -28.34 15.31
C MET A 10 12.61 -29.28 16.06
N ILE A 11 13.64 -28.75 16.75
CA ILE A 11 14.56 -29.57 17.57
C ILE A 11 13.80 -30.22 18.72
N ILE A 12 12.94 -29.46 19.41
CA ILE A 12 12.10 -29.98 20.50
C ILE A 12 11.14 -31.07 19.98
N ALA A 13 10.48 -30.83 18.85
CA ALA A 13 9.58 -31.81 18.25
C ALA A 13 10.31 -33.10 17.83
N TYR A 14 11.51 -32.98 17.26
CA TYR A 14 12.35 -34.12 16.91
C TYR A 14 12.76 -34.91 18.15
N ALA A 15 13.25 -34.22 19.19
CA ALA A 15 13.64 -34.86 20.45
C ALA A 15 12.46 -35.58 21.11
N ALA A 16 11.29 -34.94 21.15
CA ALA A 16 10.06 -35.58 21.65
C ALA A 16 9.69 -36.82 20.83
N GLY A 17 9.85 -36.77 19.51
CA GLY A 17 9.63 -37.92 18.62
C GLY A 17 10.58 -39.08 18.90
N VAL A 18 11.88 -38.82 19.09
CA VAL A 18 12.88 -39.86 19.43
C VAL A 18 12.59 -40.48 20.80
N VAL A 19 12.20 -39.66 21.78
CA VAL A 19 11.79 -40.15 23.10
C VAL A 19 10.55 -41.04 22.99
N GLY A 20 9.52 -40.59 22.28
CA GLY A 20 8.31 -41.37 22.05
C GLY A 20 8.59 -42.70 21.36
N TYR A 21 9.39 -42.69 20.29
CA TYR A 21 9.81 -43.92 19.60
C TYR A 21 10.58 -44.87 20.52
N THR A 22 11.50 -44.34 21.34
CA THR A 22 12.27 -45.15 22.28
C THR A 22 11.38 -45.81 23.33
N VAL A 23 10.37 -45.09 23.84
CA VAL A 23 9.41 -45.64 24.81
C VAL A 23 8.58 -46.76 24.18
N VAL A 24 8.03 -46.54 22.98
CA VAL A 24 7.24 -47.56 22.27
C VAL A 24 8.08 -48.80 21.97
N SER A 25 9.27 -48.59 21.40
CA SER A 25 10.20 -49.68 21.08
C SER A 25 10.63 -50.47 22.32
N TYR A 26 10.87 -49.79 23.46
CA TYR A 26 11.17 -50.46 24.72
C TYR A 26 10.00 -51.35 25.18
N GLN A 27 8.76 -50.83 25.12
CA GLN A 27 7.57 -51.59 25.54
C GLN A 27 7.34 -52.84 24.67
N GLU A 28 7.46 -52.69 23.34
CA GLU A 28 7.34 -53.81 22.40
C GLU A 28 8.41 -54.88 22.68
N ARG A 29 9.68 -54.48 22.78
CA ARG A 29 10.79 -55.41 23.03
C ARG A 29 10.65 -56.10 24.38
N ARG A 30 10.23 -55.38 25.42
CA ARG A 30 9.98 -55.97 26.75
C ARG A 30 8.89 -57.02 26.67
N SER A 31 7.80 -56.74 25.97
CA SER A 31 6.70 -57.69 25.79
C SER A 31 7.15 -58.95 25.04
N GLU A 32 7.94 -58.81 23.99
CA GLU A 32 8.49 -59.93 23.22
C GLU A 32 9.42 -60.81 24.06
N ILE A 33 10.33 -60.19 24.83
CA ILE A 33 11.27 -60.92 25.68
C ILE A 33 10.52 -61.68 26.77
N ILE A 34 9.57 -61.05 27.47
CA ILE A 34 8.77 -61.69 28.53
C ILE A 34 7.97 -62.86 27.96
N ALA A 35 7.32 -62.69 26.81
CA ALA A 35 6.59 -63.78 26.17
C ALA A 35 7.50 -64.98 25.83
N GLY A 36 8.73 -64.72 25.38
CA GLY A 36 9.73 -65.77 25.14
C GLY A 36 10.29 -66.41 26.42
N VAL A 37 10.35 -65.68 27.53
CA VAL A 37 10.68 -66.22 28.86
C VAL A 37 9.56 -67.12 29.36
N ASP A 38 8.31 -66.65 29.31
CA ASP A 38 7.13 -67.40 29.76
C ASP A 38 7.00 -68.76 29.05
N GLN A 39 7.25 -68.80 27.73
CA GLN A 39 7.25 -70.05 26.97
C GLN A 39 8.31 -71.04 27.45
N ARG A 40 9.53 -70.57 27.75
CA ARG A 40 10.63 -71.41 28.25
C ARG A 40 10.33 -71.94 29.64
N LEU A 41 9.81 -71.09 30.53
CA LEU A 41 9.40 -71.47 31.88
C LEU A 41 8.35 -72.59 31.85
N VAL A 42 7.28 -72.42 31.07
CA VAL A 42 6.22 -73.44 30.94
C VAL A 42 6.78 -74.77 30.43
N ALA A 43 7.64 -74.73 29.41
CA ALA A 43 8.23 -75.93 28.82
C ALA A 43 9.06 -76.70 29.86
N ALA A 44 9.87 -76.00 30.65
CA ALA A 44 10.72 -76.61 31.65
C ALA A 44 9.96 -77.12 32.88
N ALA A 45 9.00 -76.35 33.41
CA ALA A 45 8.14 -76.80 34.49
C ALA A 45 7.36 -78.07 34.10
N THR A 46 6.89 -78.14 32.85
CA THR A 46 6.18 -79.32 32.32
C THR A 46 7.10 -80.54 32.14
N ALA A 47 8.42 -80.33 32.01
CA ALA A 47 9.39 -81.41 31.89
C ALA A 47 9.69 -82.11 33.24
N ILE A 48 9.43 -81.43 34.38
CA ILE A 48 9.78 -81.93 35.72
C ILE A 48 9.32 -83.38 35.98
N PRO A 49 8.06 -83.78 35.74
CA PRO A 49 7.61 -85.16 35.99
C PRO A 49 8.35 -86.21 35.14
N PHE A 50 8.88 -85.84 33.98
CA PHE A 50 9.68 -86.74 33.15
C PHE A 50 11.11 -86.92 33.68
N ILE A 51 11.60 -85.97 34.48
CA ILE A 51 12.94 -85.98 35.08
C ILE A 51 12.93 -86.75 36.41
N ILE A 52 11.92 -86.50 37.25
CA ILE A 52 11.84 -87.07 38.61
C ILE A 52 11.04 -88.37 38.70
N GLY A 53 10.26 -88.68 37.66
CA GLY A 53 9.32 -89.81 37.63
C GLY A 53 7.87 -89.34 37.73
N GLN A 54 6.98 -89.91 36.92
CA GLN A 54 5.57 -89.49 36.84
C GLN A 54 4.77 -89.82 38.11
N ASP A 55 5.21 -90.86 38.84
CA ASP A 55 4.66 -91.34 40.10
C ASP A 55 5.36 -90.75 41.32
N TYR A 56 6.27 -89.77 41.12
CA TYR A 56 7.06 -89.19 42.21
C TYR A 56 6.18 -88.60 43.31
N HIS A 57 5.06 -87.95 42.94
CA HIS A 57 4.15 -87.30 43.88
C HIS A 57 3.09 -88.22 44.50
N ASP A 58 2.93 -89.46 44.03
CA ASP A 58 1.86 -90.36 44.52
C ASP A 58 2.16 -90.92 45.93
N GLY A 59 3.43 -90.95 46.33
CA GLY A 59 3.91 -91.61 47.54
C GLY A 59 4.36 -90.69 48.68
N ILE A 60 4.18 -89.37 48.56
CA ILE A 60 4.72 -88.39 49.52
C ILE A 60 3.68 -88.09 50.59
N VAL A 61 3.95 -88.51 51.83
CA VAL A 61 3.07 -88.30 52.99
C VAL A 61 3.76 -87.47 54.07
N ASP A 62 5.07 -87.67 54.25
CA ASP A 62 5.90 -87.06 55.28
C ASP A 62 7.38 -86.90 54.86
N ALA A 63 8.20 -86.43 55.79
CA ALA A 63 9.64 -86.20 55.60
C ALA A 63 10.47 -87.49 55.41
N ASP A 64 9.92 -88.66 55.71
CA ASP A 64 10.60 -89.97 55.58
C ASP A 64 10.11 -90.74 54.35
N SER A 65 9.14 -90.19 53.60
CA SER A 65 8.54 -90.81 52.42
C SER A 65 9.51 -91.05 51.25
N ARG A 66 10.70 -90.43 51.27
CA ARG A 66 11.75 -90.61 50.24
C ARG A 66 13.15 -90.73 50.85
N ASP A 67 13.98 -91.56 50.23
CA ASP A 67 15.40 -91.68 50.56
C ASP A 67 16.16 -90.40 50.17
N ARG A 68 16.87 -89.80 51.14
CA ARG A 68 17.58 -88.53 50.94
C ARG A 68 18.66 -88.61 49.85
N GLY A 69 19.36 -89.74 49.72
CA GLY A 69 20.39 -89.92 48.70
C GLY A 69 19.82 -90.01 47.29
N LYS A 70 18.73 -90.76 47.11
CA LYS A 70 17.99 -90.81 45.84
C LYS A 70 17.37 -89.46 45.49
N ASN A 71 16.85 -88.71 46.47
CA ASN A 71 16.29 -87.40 46.23
C ASN A 71 17.35 -86.38 45.80
N TYR A 72 18.54 -86.44 46.39
CA TYR A 72 19.67 -85.62 45.99
C TYR A 72 20.09 -85.87 44.53
N GLU A 73 20.12 -87.12 44.07
CA GLU A 73 20.41 -87.45 42.67
C GLU A 73 19.33 -86.89 41.70
N LEU A 74 18.06 -86.90 42.10
CA LEU A 74 16.99 -86.26 41.33
C LEU A 74 17.12 -84.74 41.32
N ALA A 75 17.47 -84.12 42.45
CA ALA A 75 17.74 -82.69 42.54
C ALA A 75 18.91 -82.29 41.61
N ARG A 76 19.96 -83.12 41.52
CA ARG A 76 21.07 -82.89 40.57
C ARG A 76 20.64 -82.96 39.11
N LYS A 77 19.75 -83.90 38.75
CA LYS A 77 19.18 -83.98 37.40
C LYS A 77 18.34 -82.74 37.06
N LEU A 78 17.55 -82.25 38.02
CA LEU A 78 16.80 -81.00 37.86
C LEU A 78 17.74 -79.80 37.68
N THR A 79 18.80 -79.67 38.48
CA THR A 79 19.80 -78.59 38.32
C THR A 79 20.50 -78.65 36.98
N ALA A 80 20.89 -79.84 36.49
CA ALA A 80 21.51 -79.99 35.18
C ALA A 80 20.56 -79.53 34.06
N TYR A 81 19.30 -79.96 34.11
CA TYR A 81 18.30 -79.57 33.12
C TYR A 81 17.96 -78.07 33.19
N ALA A 82 17.84 -77.49 34.39
CA ALA A 82 17.64 -76.06 34.58
C ALA A 82 18.77 -75.26 33.93
N ARG A 83 20.04 -75.62 34.21
CA ARG A 83 21.22 -74.95 33.64
C ARG A 83 21.32 -75.09 32.13
N GLU A 84 21.07 -76.29 31.58
CA GLU A 84 21.08 -76.52 30.13
C GLU A 84 20.03 -75.68 29.38
N ASN A 85 18.92 -75.34 30.04
CA ASN A 85 17.85 -74.53 29.48
C ASN A 85 17.90 -73.06 29.94
N GLY A 86 18.96 -72.68 30.66
CA GLY A 86 19.19 -71.31 31.13
C GLY A 86 18.13 -70.83 32.14
N LEU A 87 17.75 -71.68 33.09
CA LEU A 87 16.84 -71.40 34.19
C LEU A 87 17.59 -71.44 35.52
N ASP A 88 17.10 -70.68 36.50
CA ASP A 88 17.71 -70.62 37.83
C ASP A 88 17.26 -71.80 38.68
N TYR A 89 15.94 -72.04 38.75
CA TYR A 89 15.39 -73.08 39.61
C TYR A 89 14.25 -73.88 38.95
N LEU A 90 14.18 -75.15 39.31
CA LEU A 90 13.06 -76.04 39.05
C LEU A 90 12.67 -76.74 40.34
N TYR A 91 11.39 -76.74 40.66
CA TYR A 91 10.93 -77.28 41.94
C TYR A 91 9.49 -77.76 41.86
N THR A 92 9.07 -78.43 42.92
CA THR A 92 7.68 -78.79 43.08
C THR A 92 7.23 -78.69 44.53
N PHE A 93 5.98 -78.25 44.68
CA PHE A 93 5.33 -78.07 45.95
C PHE A 93 4.19 -79.06 46.15
N MET A 94 3.95 -79.45 47.40
CA MET A 94 2.72 -80.09 47.84
C MET A 94 2.21 -79.40 49.10
N ARG A 95 0.88 -79.45 49.30
CA ARG A 95 0.21 -78.86 50.46
C ARG A 95 -0.10 -79.95 51.48
N PHE A 96 0.30 -79.73 52.73
CA PHE A 96 0.07 -80.61 53.88
C PHE A 96 -0.63 -79.81 54.98
N GLY A 97 -1.96 -79.93 55.06
CA GLY A 97 -2.76 -79.05 55.91
C GLY A 97 -2.67 -77.59 55.44
N ASP A 98 -2.29 -76.70 56.34
CA ASP A 98 -2.11 -75.27 56.05
C ASP A 98 -0.70 -74.91 55.56
N GLU A 99 0.22 -75.88 55.50
CA GLU A 99 1.61 -75.66 55.09
C GLU A 99 1.86 -76.10 53.65
N ILE A 100 2.54 -75.24 52.88
CA ILE A 100 3.09 -75.60 51.57
C ILE A 100 4.55 -75.98 51.78
N ARG A 101 4.96 -77.10 51.19
CA ARG A 101 6.31 -77.63 51.33
C ARG A 101 6.94 -77.92 49.97
N PHE A 102 8.22 -77.61 49.83
CA PHE A 102 9.05 -78.11 48.75
C PHE A 102 9.20 -79.63 48.91
N VAL A 103 8.83 -80.39 47.88
CA VAL A 103 8.99 -81.85 47.88
C VAL A 103 10.16 -82.30 47.00
N ILE A 104 10.65 -81.43 46.11
CA ILE A 104 11.99 -81.48 45.52
C ILE A 104 12.26 -80.12 44.84
N SER A 105 13.50 -79.64 44.92
CA SER A 105 14.00 -78.48 44.17
C SER A 105 15.36 -78.79 43.56
N SER A 106 15.71 -78.07 42.50
CA SER A 106 17.07 -77.97 41.99
C SER A 106 17.94 -77.24 43.02
N LEU A 107 19.19 -77.66 43.11
CA LEU A 107 20.18 -77.10 44.03
C LEU A 107 20.57 -75.67 43.65
N SER A 108 20.76 -74.81 44.66
CA SER A 108 21.40 -73.50 44.52
C SER A 108 22.85 -73.64 44.04
N GLU A 109 23.45 -72.57 43.52
CA GLU A 109 24.88 -72.59 43.15
C GLU A 109 25.78 -72.94 44.33
N GLU A 110 25.45 -72.44 45.52
CA GLU A 110 26.20 -72.72 46.74
C GLU A 110 26.12 -74.20 47.09
N ASP A 111 24.92 -74.80 47.05
CA ASP A 111 24.69 -76.20 47.41
C ASP A 111 25.17 -77.20 46.35
N TRP A 112 25.21 -76.79 45.09
CA TRP A 112 25.82 -77.59 44.00
C TRP A 112 27.32 -77.81 44.22
N SER A 113 28.00 -76.86 44.86
CA SER A 113 29.46 -76.88 45.04
C SER A 113 29.94 -77.55 46.34
N LYS A 114 29.01 -77.92 47.24
CA LYS A 114 29.33 -78.56 48.52
C LYS A 114 29.69 -80.03 48.35
N ALA A 115 30.60 -80.52 49.19
CA ALA A 115 31.09 -81.91 49.18
C ALA A 115 30.10 -82.90 49.81
N GLU A 116 29.15 -82.42 50.62
CA GLU A 116 28.11 -83.24 51.26
C GLU A 116 26.76 -83.10 50.54
N PRO A 117 25.97 -84.17 50.40
CA PRO A 117 24.65 -84.11 49.78
C PRO A 117 23.69 -83.23 50.59
N VAL A 118 23.35 -82.05 50.09
CA VAL A 118 22.29 -81.19 50.62
C VAL A 118 21.12 -81.22 49.65
N SER A 119 19.94 -81.65 50.10
CA SER A 119 18.71 -81.66 49.29
C SER A 119 17.60 -80.99 50.09
N GLU A 120 16.91 -80.03 49.47
CA GLU A 120 15.73 -79.35 50.01
C GLU A 120 14.49 -80.24 49.91
N TYR A 121 14.52 -81.40 50.58
CA TYR A 121 13.39 -82.29 50.67
C TYR A 121 12.50 -81.93 51.87
N PHE A 122 11.20 -81.79 51.62
CA PHE A 122 10.15 -81.58 52.64
C PHE A 122 10.32 -80.30 53.47
N LEU A 123 10.86 -79.23 52.86
CA LEU A 123 11.08 -77.94 53.52
C LEU A 123 9.82 -77.06 53.49
N PRO A 124 9.43 -76.42 54.60
CA PRO A 124 8.31 -75.48 54.61
C PRO A 124 8.62 -74.22 53.81
N TYR A 125 7.61 -73.77 53.06
CA TYR A 125 7.64 -72.53 52.30
C TYR A 125 6.60 -71.54 52.86
N PRO A 126 6.91 -70.86 53.98
CA PRO A 126 5.98 -69.95 54.64
C PRO A 126 5.73 -68.66 53.84
N GLU A 127 6.63 -68.35 52.90
CA GLU A 127 6.58 -67.18 52.01
C GLU A 127 5.68 -67.41 50.78
N ALA A 128 4.92 -68.52 50.73
CA ALA A 128 4.06 -68.85 49.60
C ALA A 128 3.09 -67.71 49.22
N SER A 129 3.16 -67.30 47.96
CA SER A 129 2.32 -66.27 47.36
C SER A 129 0.83 -66.62 47.42
N ASP A 130 -0.01 -65.59 47.35
CA ASP A 130 -1.47 -65.79 47.25
C ASP A 130 -1.83 -66.48 45.92
N LEU A 131 -1.05 -66.25 44.86
CA LEU A 131 -1.19 -66.93 43.59
C LEU A 131 -0.89 -68.43 43.72
N LEU A 132 0.23 -68.81 44.36
CA LEU A 132 0.60 -70.20 44.62
C LEU A 132 -0.45 -70.92 45.47
N LYS A 133 -0.94 -70.29 46.54
CA LYS A 133 -2.06 -70.83 47.34
C LYS A 133 -3.30 -71.06 46.47
N GLY A 134 -3.64 -70.10 45.61
CA GLY A 134 -4.75 -70.20 44.66
C GLY A 134 -4.61 -71.36 43.68
N VAL A 135 -3.38 -71.71 43.24
CA VAL A 135 -3.13 -72.87 42.38
C VAL A 135 -3.46 -74.20 43.09
N PHE A 136 -3.23 -74.30 44.40
CA PHE A 136 -3.61 -75.48 45.16
C PHE A 136 -5.13 -75.65 45.30
N ASP A 137 -5.87 -74.55 45.34
CA ASP A 137 -7.34 -74.56 45.40
C ASP A 137 -7.95 -74.86 44.03
N THR A 138 -7.45 -74.19 42.98
CA THR A 138 -7.87 -74.38 41.59
C THR A 138 -6.65 -74.62 40.70
N PRO A 139 -6.33 -75.89 40.37
CA PRO A 139 -5.16 -76.20 39.55
C PRO A 139 -5.22 -75.52 38.18
N GLN A 140 -4.29 -74.60 37.94
CA GLN A 140 -4.14 -73.85 36.71
C GLN A 140 -2.67 -73.47 36.50
N THR A 141 -2.35 -72.90 35.33
CA THR A 141 -1.04 -72.28 35.08
C THR A 141 -1.13 -70.79 35.39
N VAL A 142 -0.30 -70.31 36.31
CA VAL A 142 -0.15 -68.88 36.59
C VAL A 142 1.30 -68.47 36.42
N PHE A 143 1.51 -67.20 36.11
CA PHE A 143 2.82 -66.57 36.12
C PHE A 143 2.83 -65.52 37.21
N GLU A 144 3.95 -65.41 37.91
CA GLU A 144 4.15 -64.40 38.93
C GLU A 144 5.52 -63.74 38.79
N GLU A 145 5.59 -62.49 39.20
CA GLU A 145 6.83 -61.73 39.36
C GLU A 145 6.94 -61.40 40.83
N GLU A 146 7.54 -62.31 41.59
CA GLU A 146 7.71 -62.15 43.04
C GLU A 146 9.18 -62.10 43.45
N GLY A 147 9.40 -61.40 44.55
CA GLY A 147 10.69 -61.32 45.21
C GLY A 147 10.65 -62.15 46.48
N ASP A 148 11.49 -63.18 46.56
CA ASP A 148 11.65 -63.99 47.75
C ASP A 148 13.04 -63.79 48.38
N ARG A 149 13.35 -64.58 49.41
CA ARG A 149 14.67 -64.55 50.06
C ARG A 149 15.85 -64.91 49.15
N TRP A 150 15.60 -65.40 47.93
CA TRP A 150 16.62 -65.81 46.95
C TRP A 150 16.74 -64.86 45.75
N GLY A 151 15.79 -63.93 45.54
CA GLY A 151 15.87 -62.92 44.48
C GLY A 151 14.52 -62.48 43.94
N VAL A 152 14.52 -61.75 42.81
CA VAL A 152 13.30 -61.38 42.06
C VAL A 152 13.29 -62.18 40.77
N PHE A 153 12.26 -63.00 40.63
CA PHE A 153 12.17 -63.98 39.54
C PHE A 153 10.88 -63.78 38.75
N ARG A 154 10.94 -64.15 37.47
CA ARG A 154 9.75 -64.50 36.70
C ARG A 154 9.54 -66.00 36.88
N SER A 155 8.40 -66.35 37.45
CA SER A 155 8.09 -67.73 37.83
C SER A 155 6.83 -68.21 37.14
N VAL A 156 6.81 -69.49 36.79
CA VAL A 156 5.58 -70.17 36.38
C VAL A 156 5.21 -71.21 37.41
N LEU A 157 3.93 -71.28 37.76
CA LEU A 157 3.38 -72.27 38.67
C LEU A 157 2.28 -73.05 37.93
N ILE A 158 2.45 -74.36 37.82
CA ILE A 158 1.53 -75.25 37.10
C ILE A 158 0.94 -76.26 38.08
N GLY A 159 -0.33 -76.08 38.42
CA GLY A 159 -1.07 -77.03 39.24
C GLY A 159 -1.40 -78.32 38.47
N LYS A 160 -1.11 -79.46 39.09
CA LYS A 160 -1.41 -80.81 38.59
C LYS A 160 -2.04 -81.65 39.70
N ARG A 161 -2.68 -82.76 39.33
CA ARG A 161 -3.22 -83.74 40.29
C ARG A 161 -2.47 -85.05 40.14
N ASN A 162 -2.10 -85.64 41.26
CA ASN A 162 -1.49 -86.97 41.30
C ASN A 162 -2.58 -88.07 41.14
N ALA A 163 -2.20 -89.35 41.12
CA ALA A 163 -3.15 -90.46 40.94
C ALA A 163 -4.20 -90.57 42.06
N LYS A 164 -3.92 -89.98 43.23
CA LYS A 164 -4.82 -89.91 44.39
C LYS A 164 -5.72 -88.67 44.39
N GLY A 165 -5.57 -87.78 43.42
CA GLY A 165 -6.34 -86.54 43.29
C GLY A 165 -5.79 -85.34 44.08
N GLU A 166 -4.67 -85.52 44.79
CA GLU A 166 -3.99 -84.46 45.54
C GLU A 166 -3.29 -83.50 44.58
N VAL A 167 -3.32 -82.21 44.90
CA VAL A 167 -2.73 -81.17 44.06
C VAL A 167 -1.25 -81.01 44.40
N TYR A 168 -0.42 -81.04 43.37
CA TYR A 168 0.98 -80.64 43.44
C TYR A 168 1.25 -79.56 42.40
N VAL A 169 2.21 -78.69 42.68
CA VAL A 169 2.56 -77.57 41.80
C VAL A 169 3.95 -77.81 41.25
N LEU A 170 4.10 -77.64 39.93
CA LEU A 170 5.38 -77.62 39.25
C LEU A 170 5.80 -76.16 39.07
N GLY A 171 7.01 -75.82 39.48
CA GLY A 171 7.53 -74.46 39.40
C GLY A 171 8.85 -74.39 38.65
N ALA A 172 9.01 -73.29 37.90
CA ALA A 172 10.27 -72.94 37.26
C ALA A 172 10.49 -71.44 37.39
N ASP A 173 11.73 -71.04 37.64
CA ASP A 173 12.11 -69.64 37.85
C ASP A 173 13.23 -69.22 36.89
N LEU A 174 13.15 -67.96 36.45
CA LEU A 174 14.21 -67.26 35.75
C LEU A 174 14.44 -65.88 36.38
N SER A 175 15.70 -65.56 36.66
CA SER A 175 16.15 -64.30 37.21
C SER A 175 15.94 -63.17 36.22
N LEU A 176 15.27 -62.10 36.66
CA LEU A 176 15.01 -60.93 35.82
C LEU A 176 16.25 -60.05 35.58
N ARG A 177 17.42 -60.40 36.14
CA ARG A 177 18.69 -59.67 35.92
C ARG A 177 19.12 -59.65 34.46
N ASP A 178 18.83 -60.71 33.70
CA ASP A 178 19.16 -60.79 32.27
C ASP A 178 18.18 -59.98 31.40
N LEU A 179 16.97 -59.72 31.90
CA LEU A 179 15.97 -58.90 31.21
C LEU A 179 16.46 -57.46 31.03
N ASP A 180 17.08 -56.87 32.06
CA ASP A 180 17.58 -55.50 32.04
C ASP A 180 18.72 -55.31 31.02
N LEU A 181 19.59 -56.32 30.86
CA LEU A 181 20.67 -56.28 29.88
C LEU A 181 20.12 -56.32 28.44
N MET A 182 19.16 -57.20 28.15
CA MET A 182 18.53 -57.30 26.83
C MET A 182 17.73 -56.04 26.45
N LEU A 183 17.12 -55.39 27.45
CA LEU A 183 16.38 -54.15 27.26
C LEU A 183 17.31 -52.96 27.00
N ARG A 184 18.48 -52.91 27.65
CA ARG A 184 19.49 -51.86 27.46
C ARG A 184 19.99 -51.79 26.02
N ASP A 185 20.22 -52.92 25.37
CA ASP A 185 20.65 -52.98 23.97
C ASP A 185 19.60 -52.40 23.03
N GLY A 186 18.31 -52.65 23.30
CA GLY A 186 17.20 -52.10 22.52
C GLY A 186 17.14 -50.57 22.60
N VAL A 187 17.32 -50.01 23.79
CA VAL A 187 17.38 -48.55 23.99
C VAL A 187 18.60 -47.94 23.29
N LEU A 188 19.76 -48.61 23.34
CA LEU A 188 20.96 -48.12 22.67
C LEU A 188 20.77 -48.12 21.14
N GLN A 189 20.14 -49.15 20.60
CA GLN A 189 19.81 -49.24 19.18
C GLN A 189 18.83 -48.13 18.75
N SER A 190 17.77 -47.87 19.52
CA SER A 190 16.81 -46.81 19.20
C SER A 190 17.45 -45.43 19.19
N LEU A 191 18.37 -45.15 20.14
CA LEU A 191 19.14 -43.92 20.18
C LEU A 191 20.09 -43.78 18.98
N VAL A 192 20.77 -44.85 18.56
CA VAL A 192 21.65 -44.84 17.37
C VAL A 192 20.84 -44.57 16.10
N THR A 193 19.67 -45.20 15.94
CA THR A 193 18.76 -44.93 14.82
C THR A 193 18.28 -43.48 14.83
N GLY A 194 17.94 -42.94 16.00
CA GLY A 194 17.59 -41.53 16.17
C GLY A 194 18.75 -40.58 15.81
N LEU A 195 20.00 -40.92 16.15
CA LEU A 195 21.17 -40.13 15.76
C LEU A 195 21.40 -40.17 14.24
N PHE A 196 21.23 -41.33 13.61
CA PHE A 196 21.37 -41.51 12.16
C PHE A 196 20.41 -40.60 11.38
N PHE A 197 19.13 -40.57 11.75
CA PHE A 197 18.16 -39.68 11.09
C PHE A 197 18.44 -38.20 11.33
N LEU A 198 18.97 -37.85 12.51
CA LEU A 198 19.38 -36.47 12.80
C LEU A 198 20.53 -36.02 11.90
N LEU A 199 21.53 -36.89 11.69
CA LEU A 199 22.66 -36.63 10.79
C LEU A 199 22.23 -36.47 9.33
N LEU A 200 21.09 -37.05 8.92
CA LEU A 200 20.54 -36.90 7.57
C LEU A 200 19.70 -35.62 7.43
N LEU A 201 18.88 -35.30 8.45
CA LEU A 201 17.97 -34.15 8.41
C LEU A 201 18.70 -32.79 8.43
N VAL A 202 19.78 -32.65 9.21
CA VAL A 202 20.52 -31.39 9.33
C VAL A 202 21.12 -30.91 7.99
N PRO A 203 21.92 -31.71 7.25
CA PRO A 203 22.47 -31.28 5.97
C PRO A 203 21.40 -31.06 4.90
N MET A 204 20.32 -31.87 4.91
CA MET A 204 19.17 -31.67 4.02
C MET A 204 18.48 -30.32 4.28
N GLY A 205 18.29 -29.96 5.56
CA GLY A 205 17.76 -28.65 5.96
C GLY A 205 18.66 -27.49 5.54
N ILE A 206 19.98 -27.62 5.71
CA ILE A 206 20.96 -26.61 5.26
C ILE A 206 20.90 -26.44 3.74
N LEU A 207 20.84 -27.54 2.98
CA LEU A 207 20.72 -27.51 1.52
C LEU A 207 19.43 -26.81 1.07
N TYR A 208 18.30 -27.14 1.70
CA TYR A 208 17.00 -26.53 1.42
C TYR A 208 17.01 -25.01 1.67
N VAL A 209 17.57 -24.57 2.81
CA VAL A 209 17.71 -23.14 3.12
C VAL A 209 18.60 -22.43 2.09
N ARG A 210 19.71 -23.05 1.68
CA ARG A 210 20.61 -22.47 0.65
C ARG A 210 19.92 -22.32 -0.70
N LEU A 211 19.09 -23.28 -1.11
CA LEU A 211 18.31 -23.18 -2.35
C LEU A 211 17.33 -22.01 -2.29
N LEU A 212 16.57 -21.88 -1.19
CA LEU A 212 15.65 -20.76 -0.99
C LEU A 212 16.35 -19.40 -0.98
N GLU A 213 17.55 -19.31 -0.38
CA GLU A 213 18.32 -18.06 -0.39
C GLU A 213 18.84 -17.70 -1.78
N ARG A 214 19.19 -18.69 -2.60
CA ARG A 214 19.61 -18.47 -3.99
C ARG A 214 18.46 -17.91 -4.84
N ASP A 215 17.27 -18.50 -4.71
CA ASP A 215 16.08 -18.05 -5.45
C ASP A 215 15.62 -16.66 -4.98
N LYS A 216 15.74 -16.37 -3.69
CA LYS A 216 15.46 -15.02 -3.17
C LYS A 216 16.36 -13.96 -3.80
N ARG A 217 17.66 -14.24 -3.96
CA ARG A 217 18.62 -13.29 -4.55
C ARG A 217 18.34 -13.03 -6.03
N SER A 218 18.04 -14.07 -6.81
CA SER A 218 17.71 -13.90 -8.23
C SER A 218 16.43 -13.08 -8.40
N LEU A 219 15.42 -13.31 -7.55
CA LEU A 219 14.18 -12.54 -7.58
C LEU A 219 14.40 -11.07 -7.20
N GLN A 220 15.22 -10.79 -6.18
CA GLN A 220 15.58 -9.43 -5.79
C GLN A 220 16.27 -8.67 -6.93
N LEU A 221 17.19 -9.32 -7.65
CA LEU A 221 17.85 -8.71 -8.82
C LEU A 221 16.85 -8.35 -9.92
N VAL A 222 15.86 -9.20 -10.18
CA VAL A 222 14.79 -8.91 -11.17
C VAL A 222 13.93 -7.74 -10.72
N ILE A 223 13.54 -7.69 -9.44
CA ILE A 223 12.76 -6.59 -8.86
C ILE A 223 13.54 -5.29 -8.96
N ASP A 224 14.82 -5.27 -8.59
CA ASP A 224 15.66 -4.08 -8.65
C ASP A 224 15.81 -3.58 -10.10
N LYS A 225 16.02 -4.50 -11.06
CA LYS A 225 16.10 -4.15 -12.49
C LYS A 225 14.80 -3.51 -12.98
N ARG A 226 13.65 -4.14 -12.69
CA ARG A 226 12.33 -3.62 -13.08
C ARG A 226 12.01 -2.29 -12.42
N THR A 227 12.42 -2.10 -11.16
CA THR A 227 12.22 -0.85 -10.44
C THR A 227 13.03 0.28 -11.08
N ARG A 228 14.28 0.02 -11.48
CA ARG A 228 15.10 1.01 -12.21
C ARG A 228 14.53 1.35 -13.58
N GLU A 229 14.06 0.36 -14.35
CA GLU A 229 13.39 0.58 -15.64
C GLU A 229 12.17 1.49 -15.48
N LEU A 230 11.30 1.19 -14.51
CA LEU A 230 10.11 2.01 -14.20
C LEU A 230 10.48 3.43 -13.77
N GLN A 231 11.49 3.59 -12.92
CA GLN A 231 11.96 4.91 -12.50
C GLN A 231 12.51 5.72 -13.68
N HIS A 232 13.25 5.08 -14.59
CA HIS A 232 13.77 5.72 -15.78
C HIS A 232 12.62 6.18 -16.71
N THR A 233 11.66 5.30 -17.01
CA THR A 233 10.50 5.65 -17.84
C THR A 233 9.66 6.76 -17.22
N ASN A 234 9.42 6.73 -15.90
CA ASN A 234 8.69 7.81 -15.22
C ASN A 234 9.44 9.14 -15.29
N THR A 235 10.77 9.11 -15.19
CA THR A 235 11.59 10.32 -15.29
C THR A 235 11.53 10.92 -16.69
N GLU A 236 11.61 10.08 -17.72
CA GLU A 236 11.47 10.52 -19.11
C GLU A 236 10.08 11.07 -19.39
N LEU A 237 9.01 10.39 -18.95
CA LEU A 237 7.64 10.90 -19.07
C LEU A 237 7.46 12.26 -18.39
N LYS A 238 8.05 12.45 -17.20
CA LYS A 238 8.00 13.72 -16.50
C LYS A 238 8.69 14.84 -17.30
N LYS A 239 9.86 14.56 -17.89
CA LYS A 239 10.55 15.53 -18.76
C LYS A 239 9.73 15.87 -20.00
N THR A 240 9.13 14.87 -20.65
CA THR A 240 8.28 15.08 -21.82
C THR A 240 7.06 15.94 -21.47
N ASN A 241 6.39 15.66 -20.36
CA ASN A 241 5.26 16.48 -19.91
C ASN A 241 5.69 17.91 -19.61
N GLN A 242 6.80 18.12 -18.91
CA GLN A 242 7.33 19.47 -18.66
C GLN A 242 7.69 20.21 -19.95
N LEU A 243 8.25 19.51 -20.94
CA LEU A 243 8.53 20.08 -22.26
C LEU A 243 7.23 20.49 -22.98
N LEU A 244 6.20 19.64 -22.94
CA LEU A 244 4.90 19.92 -23.54
C LEU A 244 4.19 21.10 -22.85
N GLU A 245 4.24 21.17 -21.52
CA GLU A 245 3.73 22.31 -20.75
C GLU A 245 4.46 23.61 -21.11
N GLY A 246 5.79 23.58 -21.20
CA GLY A 246 6.59 24.73 -21.61
C GLY A 246 6.31 25.19 -23.03
N LEU A 247 6.13 24.24 -23.96
CA LEU A 247 5.75 24.52 -25.35
C LEU A 247 4.34 25.10 -25.43
N SER A 248 3.39 24.53 -24.68
CA SER A 248 2.02 25.02 -24.55
C SER A 248 1.97 26.47 -24.07
N ALA A 249 2.69 26.78 -22.98
CA ALA A 249 2.76 28.13 -22.42
C ALA A 249 3.46 29.14 -23.35
N SER A 250 4.36 28.67 -24.22
CA SER A 250 4.99 29.53 -25.23
C SER A 250 4.03 29.82 -26.39
N LEU A 251 3.31 28.79 -26.86
CA LEU A 251 2.32 28.93 -27.94
C LEU A 251 1.12 29.80 -27.53
N SER A 252 0.73 29.79 -26.25
CA SER A 252 -0.38 30.63 -25.75
C SER A 252 -0.16 32.13 -25.91
N LYS A 253 1.09 32.58 -26.11
CA LYS A 253 1.41 34.00 -26.36
C LYS A 253 1.18 34.42 -27.81
N TYR A 254 1.11 33.46 -28.73
CA TYR A 254 0.97 33.69 -30.17
C TYR A 254 -0.42 33.34 -30.70
N LEU A 255 -1.21 32.62 -29.91
CA LEU A 255 -2.57 32.19 -30.25
C LEU A 255 -3.57 32.99 -29.43
N SER A 256 -4.74 33.29 -30.00
CA SER A 256 -5.82 33.86 -29.22
C SER A 256 -6.22 32.89 -28.08
N PRO A 257 -6.62 33.38 -26.89
CA PRO A 257 -6.99 32.54 -25.75
C PRO A 257 -8.03 31.45 -26.10
N GLN A 258 -8.91 31.76 -27.05
CA GLN A 258 -9.95 30.89 -27.55
C GLN A 258 -9.38 29.70 -28.33
N VAL A 259 -8.44 29.95 -29.24
CA VAL A 259 -7.76 28.89 -30.01
C VAL A 259 -6.95 28.02 -29.08
N TYR A 260 -6.19 28.62 -28.15
CA TYR A 260 -5.46 27.89 -27.11
C TYR A 260 -6.40 26.94 -26.32
N ASN A 261 -7.46 27.48 -25.72
CA ASN A 261 -8.39 26.67 -24.92
C ASN A 261 -9.06 25.56 -25.75
N SER A 262 -9.40 25.80 -27.02
CA SER A 262 -10.03 24.79 -27.87
C SER A 262 -9.12 23.60 -28.19
N ILE A 263 -7.83 23.85 -28.45
CA ILE A 263 -6.82 22.83 -28.77
C ILE A 263 -6.51 21.98 -27.53
N PHE A 264 -6.29 22.63 -26.37
CA PHE A 264 -5.83 21.93 -25.16
C PHE A 264 -6.96 21.23 -24.39
N THR A 265 -8.22 21.68 -24.51
CA THR A 265 -9.36 20.99 -23.89
C THR A 265 -9.96 19.89 -24.76
N GLY A 266 -9.49 19.72 -26.00
CA GLY A 266 -9.99 18.73 -26.95
C GLY A 266 -11.44 18.96 -27.40
N ARG A 267 -12.03 20.13 -27.10
CA ARG A 267 -13.46 20.41 -27.32
C ARG A 267 -13.81 20.67 -28.79
N GLN A 268 -12.86 21.04 -29.65
CA GLN A 268 -13.10 21.29 -31.07
C GLN A 268 -11.91 20.87 -31.93
N GLN A 269 -12.19 20.17 -33.04
CA GLN A 269 -11.25 20.10 -34.15
C GLN A 269 -11.17 21.49 -34.79
N VAL A 270 -9.97 22.01 -35.00
CA VAL A 270 -9.73 23.28 -35.71
C VAL A 270 -10.22 23.13 -37.15
N LYS A 271 -11.51 23.43 -37.38
CA LYS A 271 -12.16 23.44 -38.70
C LYS A 271 -12.48 24.87 -39.09
N LEU A 272 -12.49 25.13 -40.40
CA LEU A 272 -13.01 26.35 -41.02
C LEU A 272 -14.53 26.42 -40.78
N GLU A 273 -14.93 26.92 -39.62
CA GLU A 273 -16.33 27.10 -39.24
C GLU A 273 -16.54 28.58 -38.90
N THR A 274 -17.58 29.18 -39.48
CA THR A 274 -17.98 30.55 -39.20
C THR A 274 -19.45 30.59 -38.84
N ARG A 275 -19.82 31.53 -37.97
CA ARG A 275 -21.20 31.71 -37.47
C ARG A 275 -21.57 33.18 -37.56
N ARG A 276 -22.78 33.46 -38.02
CA ARG A 276 -23.33 34.82 -38.02
C ARG A 276 -23.84 35.16 -36.62
N LYS A 277 -23.25 36.15 -35.96
CA LYS A 277 -23.61 36.61 -34.62
C LYS A 277 -23.74 38.12 -34.56
N LYS A 278 -24.58 38.61 -33.65
CA LYS A 278 -24.67 40.04 -33.35
C LYS A 278 -23.60 40.38 -32.31
N LEU A 279 -22.61 41.16 -32.70
CA LEU A 279 -21.43 41.49 -31.90
C LEU A 279 -21.33 42.99 -31.70
N THR A 280 -20.64 43.41 -30.64
CA THR A 280 -20.19 44.80 -30.49
C THR A 280 -18.70 44.85 -30.79
N VAL A 281 -18.33 45.64 -31.79
CA VAL A 281 -16.97 45.77 -32.30
C VAL A 281 -16.38 47.08 -31.82
N PHE A 282 -15.17 47.00 -31.29
CA PHE A 282 -14.33 48.11 -30.87
C PHE A 282 -13.13 48.19 -31.82
N PHE A 283 -12.86 49.39 -32.31
CA PHE A 283 -11.66 49.69 -33.07
C PHE A 283 -10.98 50.91 -32.43
N SER A 284 -9.69 50.82 -32.14
CA SER A 284 -8.91 51.97 -31.67
C SER A 284 -7.64 52.14 -32.48
N ASP A 285 -7.15 53.37 -32.55
CA ASP A 285 -5.90 53.74 -33.23
C ASP A 285 -5.19 54.83 -32.43
N ILE A 286 -3.86 54.93 -32.57
CA ILE A 286 -3.11 56.02 -31.96
C ILE A 286 -3.12 57.22 -32.90
N LYS A 287 -3.60 58.37 -32.41
CA LYS A 287 -3.62 59.58 -33.23
C LYS A 287 -2.21 60.05 -33.56
N ASP A 288 -2.01 60.43 -34.82
CA ASP A 288 -0.76 60.95 -35.35
C ASP A 288 0.41 59.97 -35.18
N PHE A 289 0.14 58.66 -35.07
CA PHE A 289 1.17 57.64 -34.82
C PHE A 289 2.32 57.69 -35.82
N THR A 290 2.05 57.88 -37.12
CA THR A 290 3.11 58.03 -38.12
C THR A 290 4.11 59.14 -37.76
N ARG A 291 3.61 60.30 -37.32
CA ARG A 291 4.46 61.41 -36.87
C ARG A 291 5.19 61.09 -35.58
N ILE A 292 4.59 60.31 -34.69
CA ILE A 292 5.24 59.81 -33.47
C ILE A 292 6.41 58.90 -33.84
N THR A 293 6.20 57.95 -34.76
CA THR A 293 7.22 56.98 -35.18
C THR A 293 8.41 57.59 -35.89
N GLU A 294 8.24 58.69 -36.64
CA GLU A 294 9.33 59.37 -37.36
C GLU A 294 10.31 60.09 -36.42
N ASN A 295 9.88 60.44 -35.21
CA ASN A 295 10.64 61.25 -34.27
C ASN A 295 11.18 60.47 -33.05
N MET A 296 10.96 59.14 -33.01
CA MET A 296 11.40 58.27 -31.91
C MET A 296 12.46 57.26 -32.40
N GLN A 297 13.38 56.88 -31.51
CA GLN A 297 14.27 55.75 -31.79
C GLN A 297 13.46 54.44 -31.85
N PRO A 298 13.85 53.48 -32.70
CA PRO A 298 13.12 52.21 -32.84
C PRO A 298 12.94 51.45 -31.52
N GLU A 299 13.92 51.51 -30.63
CA GLU A 299 13.90 50.85 -29.32
C GLU A 299 12.84 51.49 -28.40
N ASP A 300 12.81 52.83 -28.33
CA ASP A 300 11.84 53.58 -27.51
C ASP A 300 10.42 53.41 -28.04
N LEU A 301 10.25 53.42 -29.37
CA LEU A 301 8.96 53.15 -30.01
C LEU A 301 8.46 51.73 -29.70
N THR A 302 9.35 50.74 -29.77
CA THR A 302 9.01 49.34 -29.45
C THR A 302 8.61 49.20 -27.99
N TRP A 303 9.32 49.86 -27.07
CA TRP A 303 8.99 49.85 -25.65
C TRP A 303 7.63 50.51 -25.38
N LEU A 304 7.39 51.71 -25.95
CA LEU A 304 6.14 52.46 -25.82
C LEU A 304 4.95 51.64 -26.32
N LEU A 305 5.06 51.09 -27.53
CA LEU A 305 4.00 50.32 -28.16
C LEU A 305 3.69 49.03 -27.39
N ASN A 306 4.71 48.31 -26.93
CA ASN A 306 4.51 47.11 -26.12
C ASN A 306 3.85 47.41 -24.78
N GLN A 307 4.22 48.53 -24.13
CA GLN A 307 3.57 48.95 -22.89
C GLN A 307 2.10 49.31 -23.12
N TYR A 308 1.81 50.08 -24.17
CA TYR A 308 0.44 50.41 -24.57
C TYR A 308 -0.40 49.15 -24.84
N ILE A 309 0.10 48.27 -25.72
CA ILE A 309 -0.58 47.02 -26.08
C ILE A 309 -0.83 46.16 -24.85
N SER A 310 0.15 46.03 -23.94
CA SER A 310 0.03 45.22 -22.72
C SER A 310 -1.05 45.74 -21.77
N GLU A 311 -1.07 47.05 -21.51
CA GLU A 311 -2.05 47.69 -20.63
C GLU A 311 -3.46 47.63 -21.22
N MET A 312 -3.61 47.92 -22.52
CA MET A 312 -4.90 47.83 -23.21
C MET A 312 -5.40 46.37 -23.26
N SER A 313 -4.53 45.41 -23.53
CA SER A 313 -4.89 43.98 -23.53
C SER A 313 -5.38 43.52 -22.16
N THR A 314 -4.70 43.95 -21.09
CA THR A 314 -5.10 43.64 -19.71
C THR A 314 -6.50 44.17 -19.42
N ILE A 315 -6.78 45.42 -19.81
CA ILE A 315 -8.13 46.01 -19.66
C ILE A 315 -9.15 45.21 -20.49
N ALA A 316 -8.86 44.91 -21.75
CA ALA A 316 -9.78 44.17 -22.61
C ALA A 316 -10.18 42.82 -22.00
N LEU A 317 -9.21 42.06 -21.51
CA LEU A 317 -9.45 40.76 -20.85
C LEU A 317 -10.27 40.91 -19.56
N ASN A 318 -10.01 41.92 -18.74
CA ASN A 318 -10.74 42.17 -17.49
C ASN A 318 -12.23 42.47 -17.72
N TYR A 319 -12.58 43.09 -18.84
CA TYR A 319 -13.97 43.35 -19.23
C TYR A 319 -14.62 42.16 -19.96
N GLY A 320 -13.86 41.10 -20.25
CA GLY A 320 -14.35 39.91 -20.94
C GLY A 320 -14.39 40.04 -22.46
N ALA A 321 -13.58 40.94 -23.03
CA ALA A 321 -13.50 41.15 -24.46
C ALA A 321 -12.68 40.06 -25.16
N THR A 322 -12.98 39.81 -26.43
CA THR A 322 -12.11 39.02 -27.32
C THR A 322 -11.25 39.96 -28.14
N ILE A 323 -9.93 39.92 -27.91
CA ILE A 323 -8.95 40.61 -28.75
C ILE A 323 -8.79 39.81 -30.05
N ASP A 324 -9.14 40.41 -31.19
CA ASP A 324 -8.99 39.78 -32.50
C ASP A 324 -7.54 39.87 -32.96
N LYS A 325 -7.05 41.10 -33.18
CA LYS A 325 -5.68 41.35 -33.63
C LYS A 325 -5.23 42.80 -33.40
N PHE A 326 -3.91 42.96 -33.42
CA PHE A 326 -3.23 44.25 -33.55
C PHE A 326 -2.90 44.51 -35.01
N ILE A 327 -3.14 45.73 -35.48
CA ILE A 327 -2.88 46.16 -36.87
C ILE A 327 -2.00 47.42 -36.80
N GLY A 328 -0.68 47.23 -36.66
CA GLY A 328 0.22 48.34 -36.34
C GLY A 328 -0.05 48.85 -34.92
N ASP A 329 -0.46 50.12 -34.80
CA ASP A 329 -0.92 50.77 -33.58
C ASP A 329 -2.42 50.62 -33.30
N ALA A 330 -3.16 50.06 -34.26
CA ALA A 330 -4.58 49.84 -34.11
C ALA A 330 -4.91 48.51 -33.39
N MET A 331 -6.04 48.51 -32.68
CA MET A 331 -6.59 47.34 -31.98
C MET A 331 -8.00 47.04 -32.45
N LEU A 332 -8.24 45.79 -32.86
CA LEU A 332 -9.58 45.27 -33.15
C LEU A 332 -10.00 44.33 -32.01
N ILE A 333 -11.08 44.67 -31.33
CA ILE A 333 -11.65 43.93 -30.21
C ILE A 333 -13.14 43.75 -30.45
N PHE A 334 -13.73 42.66 -29.94
CA PHE A 334 -15.18 42.48 -29.97
C PHE A 334 -15.73 41.77 -28.74
N PHE A 335 -17.04 41.93 -28.55
CA PHE A 335 -17.84 41.27 -27.53
C PHE A 335 -18.98 40.47 -28.18
N GLY A 336 -19.41 39.41 -27.49
CA GLY A 336 -20.52 38.54 -27.90
C GLY A 336 -20.10 37.19 -28.48
N ASP A 337 -18.80 36.92 -28.55
CA ASP A 337 -18.26 35.62 -28.94
C ASP A 337 -16.80 35.45 -28.43
N PRO A 338 -16.37 34.25 -27.98
CA PRO A 338 -17.13 32.99 -27.90
C PRO A 338 -18.18 33.00 -26.78
N GLU A 339 -17.99 33.84 -25.77
CA GLU A 339 -18.93 34.07 -24.67
C GLU A 339 -19.70 35.37 -24.90
N THR A 340 -20.96 35.40 -24.45
CA THR A 340 -21.85 36.56 -24.54
C THR A 340 -22.63 36.68 -23.24
N ARG A 341 -22.82 37.91 -22.75
CA ARG A 341 -23.73 38.22 -21.64
C ARG A 341 -25.07 38.76 -22.14
N GLY A 342 -25.30 38.68 -23.46
CA GLY A 342 -26.42 39.29 -24.15
C GLY A 342 -26.00 40.60 -24.82
N VAL A 343 -26.62 40.89 -25.97
CA VAL A 343 -26.23 42.00 -26.88
C VAL A 343 -26.12 43.36 -26.18
N LYS A 344 -27.04 43.64 -25.24
CA LYS A 344 -27.04 44.91 -24.49
C LYS A 344 -25.85 44.99 -23.52
N GLU A 345 -25.65 43.94 -22.72
CA GLU A 345 -24.56 43.88 -21.75
C GLU A 345 -23.19 43.84 -22.43
N ASP A 346 -23.05 43.11 -23.53
CA ASP A 346 -21.84 43.07 -24.35
C ASP A 346 -21.50 44.48 -24.90
N ALA A 347 -22.50 45.25 -25.31
CA ALA A 347 -22.31 46.65 -25.70
C ALA A 347 -21.91 47.54 -24.52
N HIS A 348 -22.56 47.36 -23.36
CA HIS A 348 -22.26 48.12 -22.14
C HIS A 348 -20.81 47.89 -21.69
N GLN A 349 -20.38 46.63 -21.59
CA GLN A 349 -19.01 46.24 -21.25
C GLN A 349 -17.99 46.79 -22.26
N CYS A 350 -18.33 46.80 -23.55
CA CYS A 350 -17.47 47.39 -24.58
C CYS A 350 -17.26 48.89 -24.39
N VAL A 351 -18.32 49.64 -24.06
CA VAL A 351 -18.22 51.09 -23.81
C VAL A 351 -17.49 51.37 -22.49
N ALA A 352 -17.77 50.61 -21.44
CA ALA A 352 -17.06 50.72 -20.17
C ALA A 352 -15.56 50.41 -20.32
N MET A 353 -15.21 49.37 -21.08
CA MET A 353 -13.83 49.05 -21.47
C MET A 353 -13.17 50.23 -22.20
N ALA A 354 -13.85 50.82 -23.19
CA ALA A 354 -13.33 51.95 -23.94
C ALA A 354 -13.04 53.18 -23.06
N LEU A 355 -13.93 53.47 -22.10
CA LEU A 355 -13.73 54.54 -21.13
C LEU A 355 -12.53 54.25 -20.20
N ALA A 356 -12.39 53.01 -19.74
CA ALA A 356 -11.26 52.59 -18.91
C ALA A 356 -9.94 52.65 -19.67
N MET A 357 -9.91 52.23 -20.95
CA MET A 357 -8.74 52.35 -21.82
C MET A 357 -8.35 53.81 -22.03
N ARG A 358 -9.32 54.70 -22.35
CA ARG A 358 -9.06 56.14 -22.47
C ARG A 358 -8.46 56.72 -21.19
N GLN A 359 -9.02 56.39 -20.03
CA GLN A 359 -8.50 56.82 -18.73
C GLN A 359 -7.08 56.30 -18.49
N ARG A 360 -6.80 55.04 -18.84
CA ARG A 360 -5.48 54.46 -18.65
C ARG A 360 -4.43 55.07 -19.57
N VAL A 361 -4.80 55.43 -20.80
CA VAL A 361 -3.94 56.16 -21.72
C VAL A 361 -3.59 57.55 -21.18
N GLU A 362 -4.56 58.23 -20.54
CA GLU A 362 -4.31 59.49 -19.83
C GLU A 362 -3.24 59.32 -18.73
N GLU A 363 -3.37 58.29 -17.88
CA GLU A 363 -2.37 57.99 -16.83
C GLU A 363 -1.00 57.55 -17.37
N LEU A 364 -0.98 56.83 -18.50
CA LEU A 364 0.25 56.41 -19.16
C LEU A 364 1.00 57.61 -19.76
N ARG A 365 0.27 58.57 -20.30
CA ARG A 365 0.82 59.79 -20.87
C ARG A 365 1.59 60.60 -19.83
N ASP A 366 1.07 60.73 -18.62
CA ASP A 366 1.76 61.45 -17.54
C ASP A 366 3.10 60.75 -17.21
N ARG A 367 3.10 59.42 -17.13
CA ARG A 367 4.32 58.63 -16.90
C ARG A 367 5.32 58.72 -18.05
N TRP A 368 4.86 58.72 -19.29
CA TRP A 368 5.74 58.87 -20.45
C TRP A 368 6.36 60.26 -20.52
N LEU A 369 5.61 61.28 -20.12
CA LEU A 369 6.12 62.65 -20.02
C LEU A 369 7.23 62.76 -18.96
N GLU A 370 7.04 62.16 -17.78
CA GLU A 370 8.07 62.09 -16.72
C GLU A 370 9.32 61.34 -17.18
N ALA A 371 9.16 60.31 -18.02
CA ALA A 371 10.24 59.53 -18.59
C ALA A 371 10.96 60.24 -19.77
N GLY A 372 10.61 61.49 -20.09
CA GLY A 372 11.25 62.27 -21.15
C GLY A 372 10.80 61.91 -22.57
N MET A 373 9.78 61.07 -22.72
CA MET A 373 9.16 60.78 -24.02
C MET A 373 8.15 61.89 -24.32
N GLY A 374 8.65 62.98 -24.92
CA GLY A 374 7.95 64.25 -25.12
C GLY A 374 6.77 64.29 -26.09
N GLN A 375 5.97 63.21 -26.21
CA GLN A 375 4.79 63.21 -27.08
C GLN A 375 3.54 62.67 -26.35
N SER A 376 2.48 63.48 -26.39
CA SER A 376 1.17 63.14 -25.83
C SER A 376 0.47 62.13 -26.73
N LEU A 377 0.72 60.84 -26.51
CA LEU A 377 -0.03 59.76 -27.16
C LEU A 377 -1.51 59.90 -26.81
N ARG A 378 -2.34 59.95 -27.85
CA ARG A 378 -3.80 60.10 -27.76
C ARG A 378 -4.44 59.01 -28.58
N VAL A 379 -5.57 58.50 -28.13
CA VAL A 379 -6.27 57.42 -28.83
C VAL A 379 -7.57 57.92 -29.43
N ARG A 380 -7.95 57.32 -30.55
CA ARG A 380 -9.29 57.46 -31.13
C ARG A 380 -9.97 56.12 -31.04
N ILE A 381 -11.26 56.13 -30.76
CA ILE A 381 -12.03 54.90 -30.57
C ILE A 381 -13.35 54.97 -31.34
N GLY A 382 -13.64 53.92 -32.09
CA GLY A 382 -14.91 53.71 -32.78
C GLY A 382 -15.57 52.42 -32.31
N ILE A 383 -16.87 52.48 -31.99
CA ILE A 383 -17.64 51.31 -31.53
C ILE A 383 -18.91 51.15 -32.37
N SER A 384 -19.16 49.93 -32.83
CA SER A 384 -20.36 49.61 -33.60
C SER A 384 -20.89 48.24 -33.23
N SER A 385 -22.21 48.14 -33.05
CA SER A 385 -22.92 46.89 -32.78
C SER A 385 -23.68 46.46 -34.03
N GLY A 386 -23.62 45.17 -34.38
CA GLY A 386 -24.32 44.65 -35.56
C GLY A 386 -23.95 43.20 -35.88
N PHE A 387 -24.47 42.68 -36.98
CA PHE A 387 -24.23 41.29 -37.38
C PHE A 387 -22.89 41.13 -38.13
N CYS A 388 -22.02 40.27 -37.59
CA CYS A 388 -20.76 39.84 -38.19
C CYS A 388 -20.74 38.32 -38.36
N ASN A 389 -19.89 37.83 -39.26
CA ASN A 389 -19.48 36.43 -39.26
C ASN A 389 -18.23 36.29 -38.39
N VAL A 390 -18.28 35.42 -37.39
CA VAL A 390 -17.18 35.12 -36.46
C VAL A 390 -16.77 33.66 -36.60
N GLY A 391 -15.47 33.38 -36.54
CA GLY A 391 -14.96 32.02 -36.57
C GLY A 391 -13.53 31.93 -37.10
N ASN A 392 -13.12 30.72 -37.50
CA ASN A 392 -11.80 30.49 -38.07
C ASN A 392 -11.81 30.85 -39.57
N PHE A 393 -11.09 31.92 -39.94
CA PHE A 393 -10.88 32.33 -41.32
C PHE A 393 -9.42 32.10 -41.73
N GLY A 394 -9.18 31.71 -42.98
CA GLY A 394 -7.82 31.53 -43.51
C GLY A 394 -7.71 30.39 -44.51
N SER A 395 -6.52 29.80 -44.59
CA SER A 395 -6.19 28.65 -45.44
C SER A 395 -5.75 27.45 -44.58
N GLU A 396 -5.46 26.32 -45.21
CA GLU A 396 -4.87 25.14 -44.53
C GLU A 396 -3.53 25.45 -43.83
N HIS A 397 -2.83 26.49 -44.27
CA HIS A 397 -1.50 26.86 -43.74
C HIS A 397 -1.55 27.92 -42.65
N LYS A 398 -2.62 28.74 -42.59
CA LYS A 398 -2.76 29.81 -41.59
C LYS A 398 -4.24 30.10 -41.36
N MET A 399 -4.67 30.02 -40.11
CA MET A 399 -6.03 30.34 -39.68
C MET A 399 -5.99 31.37 -38.55
N ASP A 400 -6.87 32.37 -38.63
CA ASP A 400 -7.09 33.36 -37.60
C ASP A 400 -8.55 33.26 -37.11
N TYR A 401 -8.75 33.26 -35.79
CA TYR A 401 -10.08 33.42 -35.22
C TYR A 401 -10.44 34.90 -35.22
N THR A 402 -11.33 35.32 -36.11
CA THR A 402 -11.55 36.74 -36.41
C THR A 402 -13.00 37.02 -36.79
N ILE A 403 -13.35 38.30 -36.86
CA ILE A 403 -14.67 38.76 -37.29
C ILE A 403 -14.62 39.43 -38.67
N ILE A 404 -15.60 39.15 -39.51
CA ILE A 404 -15.77 39.78 -40.82
C ILE A 404 -17.20 40.28 -40.95
N GLY A 405 -17.37 41.56 -41.30
CA GLY A 405 -18.68 42.16 -41.53
C GLY A 405 -18.62 43.66 -41.74
N SER A 406 -19.71 44.23 -42.25
CA SER A 406 -19.85 45.68 -42.44
C SER A 406 -19.74 46.44 -41.10
N THR A 407 -20.17 45.86 -39.98
CA THR A 407 -20.03 46.44 -38.64
C THR A 407 -18.58 46.70 -38.26
N VAL A 408 -17.64 45.81 -38.66
CA VAL A 408 -16.19 46.00 -38.43
C VAL A 408 -15.69 47.23 -39.17
N ASN A 409 -16.06 47.34 -40.46
CA ASN A 409 -15.72 48.50 -41.28
C ASN A 409 -16.31 49.78 -40.70
N LEU A 410 -17.54 49.73 -40.16
CA LEU A 410 -18.16 50.90 -39.54
C LEU A 410 -17.40 51.34 -38.27
N ALA A 411 -17.01 50.41 -37.41
CA ALA A 411 -16.22 50.74 -36.22
C ALA A 411 -14.89 51.43 -36.60
N GLN A 412 -14.19 50.93 -37.62
CA GLN A 412 -12.98 51.57 -38.14
C GLN A 412 -13.27 53.00 -38.67
N ARG A 413 -14.38 53.22 -39.38
CA ARG A 413 -14.73 54.56 -39.89
C ARG A 413 -15.09 55.53 -38.78
N LEU A 414 -15.76 55.05 -37.72
CA LEU A 414 -16.07 55.84 -36.54
C LEU A 414 -14.80 56.25 -35.79
N GLU A 415 -13.84 55.33 -35.64
CA GLU A 415 -12.53 55.63 -35.07
C GLU A 415 -11.85 56.75 -35.86
N THR A 416 -11.77 56.62 -37.18
CA THR A 416 -11.07 57.59 -38.02
C THR A 416 -11.71 58.97 -37.97
N ALA A 417 -13.05 59.03 -37.83
CA ALA A 417 -13.81 60.27 -37.68
C ALA A 417 -13.75 60.87 -36.27
N ALA A 418 -13.27 60.12 -35.27
CA ALA A 418 -13.19 60.58 -33.90
C ALA A 418 -12.07 61.61 -33.71
N ALA A 419 -12.35 62.62 -32.90
CA ALA A 419 -11.34 63.55 -32.41
C ALA A 419 -10.38 62.87 -31.40
N SER A 420 -9.31 63.57 -31.01
CA SER A 420 -8.38 63.10 -29.98
C SER A 420 -9.10 62.71 -28.68
N ASP A 421 -8.80 61.53 -28.15
CA ASP A 421 -9.39 60.95 -26.94
C ASP A 421 -10.93 60.82 -26.99
N GLN A 422 -11.51 60.87 -28.19
CA GLN A 422 -12.94 60.71 -28.41
C GLN A 422 -13.30 59.25 -28.68
N ILE A 423 -14.43 58.83 -28.10
CA ILE A 423 -15.07 57.55 -28.36
C ILE A 423 -16.35 57.85 -29.14
N LEU A 424 -16.41 57.42 -30.40
CA LEU A 424 -17.60 57.56 -31.25
C LEU A 424 -18.31 56.23 -31.42
N VAL A 425 -19.64 56.26 -31.34
CA VAL A 425 -20.49 55.08 -31.56
C VAL A 425 -21.53 55.30 -32.66
N ALA A 426 -21.93 54.21 -33.33
CA ALA A 426 -23.05 54.21 -34.27
C ALA A 426 -24.41 54.27 -33.54
N GLU A 427 -25.46 54.63 -34.30
CA GLU A 427 -26.84 54.66 -33.81
C GLU A 427 -27.30 53.34 -33.18
N GLU A 428 -26.90 52.19 -33.71
CA GLU A 428 -27.30 50.89 -33.15
C GLU A 428 -26.75 50.66 -31.73
N THR A 429 -25.48 51.02 -31.48
CA THR A 429 -24.86 50.94 -30.15
C THR A 429 -25.46 51.98 -29.20
N TYR A 430 -25.73 53.20 -29.67
CA TYR A 430 -26.43 54.23 -28.91
C TYR A 430 -27.81 53.75 -28.46
N LEU A 431 -28.62 53.18 -29.36
CA LEU A 431 -29.97 52.70 -29.04
C LEU A 431 -29.96 51.57 -28.00
N LEU A 432 -28.91 50.76 -27.94
CA LEU A 432 -28.75 49.73 -26.91
C LEU A 432 -28.48 50.31 -25.52
N LEU A 433 -27.81 51.47 -25.44
CA LEU A 433 -27.21 51.98 -24.20
C LEU A 433 -27.68 53.37 -23.77
N LYS A 434 -28.58 54.02 -24.52
CA LYS A 434 -29.03 55.41 -24.28
C LYS A 434 -29.52 55.70 -22.86
N ASP A 435 -29.95 54.67 -22.12
CA ASP A 435 -30.46 54.79 -20.75
C ASP A 435 -29.35 54.62 -19.69
N GLU A 436 -28.22 54.00 -20.05
CA GLU A 436 -27.13 53.59 -19.15
C GLU A 436 -25.82 54.38 -19.37
N VAL A 437 -25.70 55.07 -20.50
CA VAL A 437 -24.50 55.80 -20.91
C VAL A 437 -24.88 57.20 -21.36
N GLU A 438 -24.09 58.20 -20.96
CA GLU A 438 -24.28 59.58 -21.39
C GLU A 438 -23.62 59.79 -22.77
N PHE A 439 -24.42 60.25 -23.73
CA PHE A 439 -24.00 60.48 -25.10
C PHE A 439 -24.24 61.92 -25.55
N GLU A 440 -23.30 62.44 -26.34
CA GLU A 440 -23.43 63.72 -27.04
C GLU A 440 -23.61 63.48 -28.55
N PRO A 441 -24.71 63.96 -29.18
CA PRO A 441 -24.88 63.84 -30.63
C PRO A 441 -23.77 64.56 -31.40
N ARG A 442 -23.11 63.89 -32.36
CA ARG A 442 -22.01 64.45 -33.17
C ARG A 442 -22.32 64.54 -34.67
N GLY A 443 -23.61 64.49 -35.01
CA GLY A 443 -24.08 64.64 -36.38
C GLY A 443 -24.02 63.35 -37.17
N GLN A 444 -23.71 63.45 -38.47
CA GLN A 444 -23.62 62.32 -39.39
C GLN A 444 -22.27 62.32 -40.09
N ILE A 445 -21.74 61.13 -40.37
CA ILE A 445 -20.51 60.95 -41.15
C ILE A 445 -20.81 60.19 -42.44
N ASP A 446 -20.14 60.59 -43.52
CA ASP A 446 -20.14 59.84 -44.77
C ASP A 446 -19.09 58.72 -44.70
N ALA A 447 -19.54 57.53 -44.31
CA ALA A 447 -18.69 56.36 -44.22
C ALA A 447 -18.59 55.66 -45.59
N LYS A 448 -17.39 55.64 -46.19
CA LYS A 448 -17.14 54.93 -47.45
C LYS A 448 -17.60 53.47 -47.36
N GLY A 449 -18.51 53.06 -48.26
CA GLY A 449 -19.12 51.73 -48.28
C GLY A 449 -20.51 51.65 -47.64
N PHE A 450 -21.07 52.77 -47.19
CA PHE A 450 -22.44 52.90 -46.69
C PHE A 450 -23.21 53.88 -47.56
N ASP A 451 -24.42 53.50 -48.01
CA ASP A 451 -25.24 54.30 -48.93
C ASP A 451 -25.92 55.50 -48.25
N LYS A 452 -26.00 55.50 -46.92
CA LYS A 452 -26.61 56.57 -46.12
C LYS A 452 -25.60 57.10 -45.10
N PRO A 453 -25.58 58.42 -44.84
CA PRO A 453 -24.78 58.98 -43.77
C PRO A 453 -25.13 58.32 -42.42
N VAL A 454 -24.11 57.97 -41.65
CA VAL A 454 -24.27 57.28 -40.37
C VAL A 454 -24.31 58.29 -39.24
N ARG A 455 -25.36 58.25 -38.41
CA ARG A 455 -25.46 59.08 -37.21
C ARG A 455 -24.45 58.62 -36.16
N THR A 456 -23.75 59.59 -35.58
CA THR A 456 -22.68 59.35 -34.60
C THR A 456 -22.97 60.01 -33.27
N TYR A 457 -22.54 59.35 -32.21
CA TYR A 457 -22.72 59.80 -30.83
C TYR A 457 -21.39 59.66 -30.10
N ALA A 458 -20.94 60.71 -29.42
CA ALA A 458 -19.75 60.66 -28.58
C ALA A 458 -20.11 60.17 -27.18
N VAL A 459 -19.31 59.23 -26.64
CA VAL A 459 -19.46 58.77 -25.26
C VAL A 459 -18.80 59.78 -24.31
N VAL A 460 -19.59 60.31 -23.38
CA VAL A 460 -19.10 61.22 -22.33
C VAL A 460 -18.64 60.41 -21.12
N GLY A 461 -19.52 59.55 -20.61
CA GLY A 461 -19.28 58.70 -19.44
C GLY A 461 -20.41 57.71 -19.21
N LEU A 462 -20.26 56.84 -18.20
CA LEU A 462 -21.34 55.98 -17.74
C LEU A 462 -22.35 56.81 -16.93
N ASN A 463 -23.63 56.47 -17.03
CA ASN A 463 -24.69 57.12 -16.27
C ASN A 463 -24.67 56.55 -14.83
N THR A 464 -23.65 56.93 -14.05
CA THR A 464 -23.53 56.53 -12.65
C THR A 464 -24.50 57.32 -11.79
N SER A 465 -25.03 56.71 -10.72
CA SER A 465 -25.81 57.45 -9.72
C SER A 465 -24.99 58.64 -9.18
N GLU A 466 -25.67 59.73 -8.79
CA GLU A 466 -25.00 60.93 -8.26
C GLU A 466 -24.01 60.63 -7.12
N GLU A 467 -24.30 59.61 -6.31
CA GLU A 467 -23.44 59.12 -5.22
C GLU A 467 -22.12 58.53 -5.75
N ALA A 468 -22.17 57.67 -6.78
CA ALA A 468 -20.98 57.08 -7.37
C ALA A 468 -20.12 58.12 -8.11
N ARG A 469 -20.76 59.12 -8.75
CA ARG A 469 -20.06 60.25 -9.37
C ARG A 469 -19.35 61.12 -8.33
N ASN A 470 -20.00 61.38 -7.19
CA ASN A 470 -19.43 62.15 -6.10
C ASN A 470 -18.27 61.42 -5.42
N ASP A 471 -18.33 60.09 -5.27
CA ASP A 471 -17.22 59.31 -4.71
C ASP A 471 -16.01 59.24 -5.64
N LEU A 472 -16.22 59.15 -6.96
CA LEU A 472 -15.14 59.21 -7.94
C LEU A 472 -14.46 60.60 -7.95
N LEU A 473 -15.25 61.67 -7.84
CA LEU A 473 -14.77 63.04 -7.70
C LEU A 473 -13.94 63.20 -6.42
N ARG A 474 -14.40 62.63 -5.30
CA ARG A 474 -13.65 62.62 -4.03
C ARG A 474 -12.32 61.87 -4.16
N GLN A 475 -12.29 60.70 -4.78
CA GLN A 475 -11.03 59.97 -5.00
C GLN A 475 -10.05 60.73 -5.91
N ARG A 476 -10.55 61.40 -6.96
CA ARG A 476 -9.71 62.24 -7.83
C ARG A 476 -9.16 63.44 -7.08
N LEU A 477 -9.98 64.10 -6.26
CA LEU A 477 -9.56 65.23 -5.42
C LEU A 477 -8.53 64.77 -4.37
N ASP A 478 -8.74 63.64 -3.70
CA ASP A 478 -7.79 63.10 -2.72
C ASP A 478 -6.43 62.78 -3.37
N ARG A 479 -6.44 62.19 -4.57
CA ARG A 479 -5.20 61.94 -5.33
C ARG A 479 -4.49 63.24 -5.68
N PHE A 480 -5.23 64.26 -6.14
CA PHE A 480 -4.71 65.59 -6.43
C PHE A 480 -4.09 66.26 -5.19
N PHE A 481 -4.75 66.19 -4.04
CA PHE A 481 -4.22 66.71 -2.77
C PHE A 481 -3.00 65.93 -2.27
N GLN A 482 -2.86 64.66 -2.63
CA GLN A 482 -1.67 63.88 -2.30
C GLN A 482 -0.44 64.24 -3.15
N THR A 483 -0.67 64.75 -4.36
CA THR A 483 0.39 65.21 -5.28
C THR A 483 0.83 66.66 -5.10
N LEU A 484 0.13 67.44 -4.26
CA LEU A 484 0.53 68.82 -3.95
C LEU A 484 1.73 68.85 -2.98
N ASP A 485 2.67 69.76 -3.25
CA ASP A 485 3.87 69.96 -2.46
C ASP A 485 3.54 70.38 -1.01
N THR A 486 4.43 70.07 -0.07
CA THR A 486 4.17 70.11 1.39
C THR A 486 3.67 71.48 1.89
N GLU A 487 4.08 72.57 1.23
CA GLU A 487 3.64 73.94 1.56
C GLU A 487 2.14 74.18 1.36
N TRP A 488 1.48 73.46 0.46
CA TRP A 488 0.05 73.61 0.16
C TRP A 488 -0.84 72.81 1.11
N ARG A 489 -0.27 71.80 1.78
CA ARG A 489 -0.99 70.89 2.69
C ARG A 489 -1.36 71.53 4.02
N ASP A 490 -0.55 72.48 4.48
CA ASP A 490 -0.73 73.18 5.75
C ASP A 490 -1.53 74.50 5.61
N MET A 491 -1.97 74.82 4.39
CA MET A 491 -2.74 76.03 4.12
C MET A 491 -4.19 75.87 4.57
N ASN A 492 -4.74 76.89 5.24
CA ASN A 492 -6.13 76.86 5.73
C ASN A 492 -7.10 76.55 4.56
N PRO A 493 -8.01 75.56 4.70
CA PRO A 493 -8.97 75.16 3.66
C PRO A 493 -9.73 76.33 3.03
N ASP A 494 -10.12 77.34 3.82
CA ASP A 494 -10.85 78.50 3.30
C ASP A 494 -9.98 79.36 2.36
N THR A 495 -8.68 79.50 2.68
CA THR A 495 -7.71 80.24 1.85
C THR A 495 -7.40 79.49 0.55
N LEU A 496 -7.35 78.16 0.60
CA LEU A 496 -7.21 77.29 -0.59
C LEU A 496 -8.42 77.44 -1.52
N VAL A 497 -9.64 77.39 -0.97
CA VAL A 497 -10.88 77.57 -1.73
C VAL A 497 -10.96 78.95 -2.38
N ASP A 498 -10.52 80.00 -1.67
CA ASP A 498 -10.51 81.37 -2.21
C ASP A 498 -9.44 81.56 -3.29
N LEU A 499 -8.27 80.92 -3.15
CA LEU A 499 -7.23 80.89 -4.17
C LEU A 499 -7.70 80.15 -5.44
N PHE A 500 -8.35 78.98 -5.27
CA PHE A 500 -8.95 78.23 -6.38
C PHE A 500 -10.07 79.01 -7.06
N ARG A 501 -10.94 79.69 -6.32
CA ARG A 501 -11.93 80.63 -6.90
C ARG A 501 -11.26 81.74 -7.67
N THR A 502 -10.19 82.32 -7.14
CA THR A 502 -9.47 83.42 -7.79
C THR A 502 -8.83 82.95 -9.09
N VAL A 503 -8.24 81.76 -9.13
CA VAL A 503 -7.65 81.16 -10.34
C VAL A 503 -8.74 80.77 -11.36
N LEU A 504 -9.85 80.19 -10.91
CA LEU A 504 -10.99 79.82 -11.78
C LEU A 504 -11.72 81.04 -12.35
N VAL A 505 -11.81 82.15 -11.60
CA VAL A 505 -12.36 83.43 -12.07
C VAL A 505 -11.40 84.11 -13.04
N LYS A 506 -10.08 84.02 -12.82
CA LYS A 506 -9.07 84.53 -13.79
C LYS A 506 -9.11 83.78 -15.12
N ARG A 507 -9.31 82.46 -15.10
CA ARG A 507 -9.41 81.64 -16.32
C ARG A 507 -10.73 81.78 -17.07
N ARG A 508 -11.78 82.32 -16.43
CA ARG A 508 -13.04 82.72 -17.10
C ARG A 508 -13.00 84.14 -17.70
N GLY A 509 -11.92 84.89 -17.45
CA GLY A 509 -11.70 86.23 -18.01
C GLY A 509 -10.73 86.27 -19.20
N ASP A 510 -9.95 85.20 -19.40
CA ASP A 510 -9.03 85.01 -20.55
C ASP A 510 -9.25 83.61 -21.16
N GLU A 511 -10.44 83.36 -21.71
CA GLU A 511 -10.75 82.41 -22.79
C GLU A 511 -12.18 82.60 -23.33
#